data_AF-B6SYB8-F1
#
_entry.id   AF-B6SYB8-F1
#
_cell.length_a   1.000
_cell.length_b   1.000
_cell.length_c   1.000
_cell.angle_alpha   90.00
_cell.angle_beta   90.00
_cell.angle_gamma   90.00
#
_symmetry.space_group_name_H-M   'P 1'
#
loop_
_entity.id
_entity.type
_entity.pdbx_description
1 polymer ?
#
loop_
_entity_poly.entity_id
_entity_poly.type
_entity_poly.pdbx_seq_one_letter_code
_entity_poly.pdbx_strand_id
1 'polypeptide(L)'
;MKKTSSPLLIVLFLTAAAMAAEPEKQAAPAAQETAVHIVYVDRPEDADPEEFHIRTLTPVLGSEQKARDAVLYHYKNAASGFSAKLTPQQVKDLKGEFSLQIFSCG
;
A
#
# COMPACT_ATOMS: atom_id res chain seq x y z
N MET A 1 -65.57 0.27 -28.25
CA MET A 1 -65.73 1.41 -29.19
C MET A 1 -64.73 1.24 -30.32
N LYS A 2 -65.13 1.67 -31.50
CA LYS A 2 -64.47 1.49 -32.80
C LYS A 2 -63.26 2.43 -32.87
N LYS A 3 -62.20 2.05 -33.60
CA LYS A 3 -61.65 2.81 -34.76
C LYS A 3 -60.12 2.64 -34.91
N THR A 4 -59.77 1.84 -35.92
CA THR A 4 -58.76 2.03 -36.97
C THR A 4 -57.53 2.91 -36.69
N SER A 5 -56.34 2.37 -36.95
CA SER A 5 -55.52 2.70 -38.15
C SER A 5 -54.03 2.57 -37.84
N SER A 6 -53.36 1.66 -38.55
CA SER A 6 -51.92 1.69 -38.87
C SER A 6 -51.60 2.95 -39.72
N PRO A 7 -50.34 3.29 -40.07
CA PRO A 7 -49.10 2.52 -39.90
C PRO A 7 -47.88 3.32 -39.40
N LEU A 8 -46.96 2.60 -38.77
CA LEU A 8 -45.56 2.52 -39.21
C LEU A 8 -45.00 3.78 -39.88
N LEU A 9 -44.55 4.77 -39.11
CA LEU A 9 -43.63 5.79 -39.60
C LEU A 9 -42.76 6.35 -38.46
N ILE A 10 -41.45 6.18 -38.64
CA ILE A 10 -40.35 7.03 -38.14
C ILE A 10 -40.05 6.84 -36.64
N VAL A 11 -39.23 5.87 -36.22
CA VAL A 11 -37.76 5.82 -36.33
C VAL A 11 -37.09 7.18 -36.05
N LEU A 12 -36.81 7.47 -34.78
CA LEU A 12 -35.58 8.18 -34.35
C LEU A 12 -35.36 8.02 -32.84
N PHE A 13 -35.03 6.82 -32.38
CA PHE A 13 -34.41 6.69 -31.05
C PHE A 13 -32.93 7.05 -31.19
N LEU A 14 -32.62 8.24 -30.68
CA LEU A 14 -31.29 8.81 -30.55
C LEU A 14 -30.37 7.79 -29.89
N THR A 15 -29.36 7.31 -30.64
CA THR A 15 -28.24 6.55 -30.12
C THR A 15 -27.44 7.45 -29.19
N ALA A 16 -27.71 7.39 -27.90
CA ALA A 16 -26.73 7.80 -26.90
C ALA A 16 -25.57 6.80 -27.01
N ALA A 17 -24.45 7.26 -27.58
CA ALA A 17 -23.20 6.54 -27.56
C ALA A 17 -22.83 6.33 -26.09
N ALA A 18 -23.14 5.15 -25.56
CA ALA A 18 -22.47 4.64 -24.38
C ALA A 18 -21.01 4.45 -24.80
N MET A 19 -20.17 5.39 -24.38
CA MET A 19 -18.74 5.15 -24.29
C MET A 19 -18.58 3.93 -23.38
N ALA A 20 -18.45 2.76 -23.98
CA ALA A 20 -17.88 1.60 -23.34
C ALA A 20 -16.42 1.96 -23.08
N ALA A 21 -16.19 2.71 -22.01
CA ALA A 21 -14.91 2.68 -21.33
C ALA A 21 -14.78 1.24 -20.83
N GLU A 22 -14.10 0.43 -21.63
CA GLU A 22 -13.53 -0.82 -21.19
C GLU A 22 -12.83 -0.52 -19.85
N PRO A 23 -13.16 -1.23 -18.76
CA PRO A 23 -12.39 -1.08 -17.54
C PRO A 23 -10.99 -1.54 -17.91
N GLU A 24 -10.10 -0.57 -18.10
CA GLU A 24 -8.67 -0.77 -18.19
C GLU A 24 -8.35 -1.65 -16.99
N LYS A 25 -8.03 -2.92 -17.27
CA LYS A 25 -7.62 -3.88 -16.28
C LYS A 25 -6.27 -3.37 -15.78
N GLN A 26 -6.31 -2.41 -14.87
CA GLN A 26 -5.20 -1.99 -14.05
C GLN A 26 -4.70 -3.29 -13.44
N ALA A 27 -3.59 -3.78 -14.01
CA ALA A 27 -2.81 -4.81 -13.40
C ALA A 27 -2.46 -4.24 -12.03
N ALA A 28 -3.17 -4.71 -11.00
CA ALA A 28 -2.78 -4.49 -9.63
C ALA A 28 -1.28 -4.79 -9.58
N PRO A 29 -0.45 -3.87 -9.06
CA PRO A 29 0.97 -4.15 -8.93
C PRO A 29 1.05 -5.49 -8.23
N ALA A 30 1.72 -6.47 -8.85
CA ALA A 30 1.86 -7.82 -8.33
C ALA A 30 2.11 -7.68 -6.83
N ALA A 31 1.12 -8.08 -6.03
CA ALA A 31 1.12 -7.83 -4.61
C ALA A 31 2.32 -8.60 -4.06
N GLN A 32 3.44 -7.91 -3.91
CA GLN A 32 4.65 -8.49 -3.35
C GLN A 32 4.23 -8.96 -1.96
N GLU A 33 4.37 -10.25 -1.69
CA GLU A 33 4.01 -10.80 -0.40
C GLU A 33 4.77 -10.02 0.67
N THR A 34 4.01 -9.28 1.48
CA THR A 34 4.53 -8.48 2.56
C THR A 34 4.26 -9.21 3.85
N ALA A 35 5.31 -9.44 4.63
CA ALA A 35 5.22 -10.10 5.91
C ALA A 35 5.52 -9.10 7.04
N VAL A 36 4.97 -9.38 8.22
CA VAL A 36 5.26 -8.59 9.42
C VAL A 36 6.64 -8.98 9.91
N HIS A 37 7.50 -8.00 10.06
CA HIS A 37 8.85 -8.18 10.57
C HIS A 37 9.05 -7.34 11.82
N ILE A 38 9.82 -7.86 12.78
CA ILE A 38 10.30 -7.14 13.95
C ILE A 38 11.72 -6.67 13.64
N VAL A 39 11.92 -5.36 13.63
CA VAL A 39 13.19 -4.69 13.41
C VAL A 39 13.71 -4.19 14.75
N TYR A 40 14.86 -4.67 15.17
CA TYR A 40 15.59 -4.13 16.32
C TYR A 40 16.49 -3.00 15.85
N VAL A 41 16.48 -1.90 16.60
CA VAL A 41 17.31 -0.73 16.30
C VAL A 41 18.05 -0.28 17.54
N ASP A 42 19.32 0.07 17.37
CA ASP A 42 20.11 0.71 18.42
C ASP A 42 19.82 2.21 18.38
N ARG A 43 18.89 2.63 19.23
CA ARG A 43 18.40 4.01 19.29
C ARG A 43 19.13 4.76 20.42
N PRO A 44 19.64 5.98 20.19
CA PRO A 44 20.18 6.81 21.25
C PRO A 44 19.10 7.22 22.27
N GLU A 45 19.43 7.28 23.57
CA GLU A 45 18.45 7.53 24.64
C GLU A 45 17.71 8.87 24.50
N ASP A 46 18.37 9.90 23.98
CA ASP A 46 17.80 11.25 23.82
C ASP A 46 16.90 11.40 22.57
N ALA A 47 16.78 10.37 21.72
CA ALA A 47 15.97 10.45 20.52
C ALA A 47 14.53 9.94 20.75
N ASP A 48 13.58 10.65 20.15
CA ASP A 48 12.20 10.20 20.08
C ASP A 48 12.12 8.82 19.38
N PRO A 49 11.49 7.81 20.01
CA PRO A 49 11.44 6.46 19.46
C PRO A 49 10.74 6.39 18.11
N GLU A 50 9.63 7.10 17.96
CA GLU A 50 8.81 6.99 16.75
C GLU A 50 9.50 7.67 15.57
N GLU A 51 9.97 8.90 15.76
CA GLU A 51 10.74 9.63 14.75
C GLU A 51 11.98 8.84 14.30
N PHE A 52 12.71 8.21 15.23
CA PHE A 52 13.88 7.41 14.88
C PHE A 52 13.51 6.17 14.04
N HIS A 53 12.41 5.48 14.39
CA HIS A 53 11.93 4.32 13.64
C HIS A 53 11.54 4.70 12.20
N ILE A 54 10.79 5.81 12.06
CA ILE A 54 10.37 6.30 10.74
C ILE A 54 11.58 6.71 9.90
N ARG A 55 12.52 7.47 10.47
CA ARG A 55 13.75 7.89 9.77
C ARG A 55 14.59 6.71 9.29
N THR A 56 14.61 5.60 10.03
CA THR A 56 15.31 4.36 9.64
C THR A 56 14.67 3.71 8.41
N LEU A 57 13.34 3.78 8.29
CA LEU A 57 12.60 3.16 7.19
C LEU A 57 12.48 4.04 5.94
N THR A 58 12.49 5.37 6.11
CA THR A 58 12.37 6.35 5.02
C THR A 58 13.29 6.07 3.81
N PRO A 59 14.60 5.78 3.95
CA PRO A 59 15.45 5.55 2.78
C PRO A 59 15.09 4.27 2.01
N VAL A 60 14.51 3.26 2.67
CA VAL A 60 14.10 2.00 2.03
C VAL A 60 12.70 2.09 1.41
N LEU A 61 11.80 2.85 2.02
CA LEU A 61 10.42 3.02 1.54
C LEU A 61 10.25 4.21 0.59
N GLY A 62 11.24 5.10 0.54
CA GLY A 62 11.30 6.26 -0.34
C GLY A 62 10.47 7.46 0.12
N SER A 63 9.74 7.37 1.23
CA SER A 63 9.09 8.51 1.87
C SER A 63 8.75 8.25 3.34
N GLU A 64 8.65 9.33 4.11
CA GLU A 64 8.28 9.28 5.52
C GLU A 64 6.86 8.74 5.72
N GLN A 65 5.92 9.16 4.87
CA GLN A 65 4.53 8.71 4.94
C GLN A 65 4.43 7.19 4.74
N LYS A 66 5.13 6.64 3.74
CA LYS A 66 5.17 5.18 3.51
C LYS A 66 5.81 4.45 4.68
N ALA A 67 6.81 5.04 5.33
CA ALA A 67 7.39 4.50 6.55
C ALA A 67 6.38 4.47 7.70
N ARG A 68 5.61 5.53 7.90
CA ARG A 68 4.53 5.57 8.91
C ARG A 68 3.45 4.53 8.62
N ASP A 69 3.05 4.38 7.35
CA ASP A 69 2.05 3.39 6.93
C ASP A 69 2.54 1.93 7.06
N ALA A 70 3.85 1.70 6.93
CA ALA A 70 4.43 0.36 7.03
C ALA A 70 4.61 -0.09 8.48
N VAL A 71 4.82 0.83 9.43
CA VAL A 71 4.98 0.48 10.84
C VAL A 71 3.63 0.10 11.46
N LEU A 72 3.60 -1.06 12.10
CA LEU A 72 2.42 -1.57 12.80
C LEU A 72 2.49 -1.29 14.30
N TYR A 73 3.69 -1.32 14.88
CA TYR A 73 3.87 -1.08 16.30
C TYR A 73 5.29 -0.58 16.63
N HIS A 74 5.39 0.36 17.56
CA HIS A 74 6.67 0.85 18.08
C HIS A 74 6.92 0.26 19.48
N TYR A 75 8.00 -0.51 19.64
CA TYR A 75 8.44 -0.98 20.95
C TYR A 75 9.20 0.13 21.68
N LYS A 76 8.71 0.55 22.85
CA LYS A 76 9.24 1.70 23.60
C LYS A 76 10.03 1.33 24.87
N ASN A 77 9.93 0.09 25.34
CA ASN A 77 10.38 -0.30 26.70
C ASN A 77 11.61 -1.22 26.69
N ALA A 78 11.43 -2.53 26.48
CA ALA A 78 12.45 -3.54 26.78
C ALA A 78 13.46 -3.79 25.63
N ALA A 79 13.12 -3.36 24.41
CA ALA A 79 14.01 -3.38 23.27
C ALA A 79 13.60 -2.24 22.33
N SER A 80 14.55 -1.41 21.92
CA SER A 80 14.31 -0.40 20.89
C SER A 80 14.10 -1.13 19.55
N GLY A 81 12.93 -0.93 18.96
CA GLY A 81 12.53 -1.62 17.74
C GLY A 81 11.09 -1.35 17.35
N PHE A 82 10.68 -1.88 16.21
CA PHE A 82 9.32 -1.75 15.71
C PHE A 82 8.92 -2.99 14.89
N SER A 83 7.62 -3.26 14.82
CA SER A 83 7.09 -4.18 13.84
C SER A 83 6.63 -3.41 12.61
N ALA A 84 7.01 -3.87 11.43
CA ALA A 84 6.61 -3.25 10.17
C ALA A 84 6.25 -4.30 9.13
N LYS A 85 5.34 -3.94 8.23
CA LYS A 85 4.95 -4.74 7.09
C LYS A 85 5.91 -4.44 5.94
N LEU A 86 6.80 -5.39 5.64
CA LEU A 86 7.90 -5.20 4.70
C LEU A 86 7.93 -6.31 3.64
N THR A 87 8.42 -5.96 2.45
CA THR A 87 8.75 -6.95 1.41
C THR A 87 10.12 -7.58 1.68
N PRO A 88 10.40 -8.78 1.15
CA PRO A 88 11.72 -9.40 1.28
C PRO A 88 12.87 -8.52 0.77
N GLN A 89 12.61 -7.75 -0.30
CA GLN A 89 13.58 -6.81 -0.85
C GLN A 89 13.87 -5.67 0.14
N GLN A 90 12.85 -5.08 0.75
CA GLN A 90 13.02 -4.02 1.76
C GLN A 90 13.78 -4.52 2.99
N VAL A 91 13.55 -5.77 3.41
CA VAL A 91 14.32 -6.38 4.51
C VAL A 91 15.78 -6.54 4.14
N LYS A 92 16.08 -6.94 2.89
CA LYS A 92 17.45 -7.05 2.40
C LYS A 92 18.14 -5.68 2.37
N ASP A 93 17.44 -4.65 1.90
CA ASP A 93 17.96 -3.29 1.82
C ASP A 93 18.20 -2.71 3.23
N LEU A 94 17.28 -2.91 4.18
CA LEU A 94 17.47 -2.50 5.58
C LEU A 94 18.66 -3.21 6.25
N LYS A 95 18.85 -4.51 5.99
CA LYS A 95 20.00 -5.26 6.51
C LYS A 95 21.32 -4.75 5.92
N GLY A 96 21.32 -4.33 4.66
CA GLY A 96 22.49 -3.76 4.00
C GLY A 96 22.84 -2.36 4.50
N GLU A 97 21.86 -1.48 4.59
CA GLU A 97 22.06 -0.07 4.97
C GLU A 97 22.39 0.11 6.45
N PHE A 98 21.68 -0.61 7.33
CA PHE A 98 21.69 -0.33 8.77
C PHE A 98 22.22 -1.48 9.62
N SER A 99 22.59 -2.63 9.02
CA SER A 99 23.07 -3.83 9.75
C SER A 99 22.15 -4.24 10.91
N LEU A 100 20.83 -4.16 10.71
CA LEU A 100 19.83 -4.39 11.75
C LEU A 100 19.48 -5.87 11.90
N GLN A 101 19.12 -6.26 13.13
CA GLN A 101 18.52 -7.55 13.40
C GLN A 101 17.03 -7.50 13.04
N ILE A 102 16.63 -8.27 12.03
CA ILE A 102 15.25 -8.33 11.53
C ILE A 102 14.74 -9.77 11.56
N PHE A 103 13.63 -9.98 12.25
CA PHE A 103 12.96 -11.28 12.39
C PHE A 103 11.60 -11.25 11.69
N SER A 104 11.25 -12.30 10.95
CA SER A 104 9.91 -12.45 10.38
C SER A 104 8.97 -13.01 11.44
N CYS A 105 7.80 -12.41 11.59
CA CYS A 105 6.71 -12.93 12.40
C CYS A 105 5.81 -13.77 11.49
N GLY A 106 5.80 -15.08 11.70
CA GLY A 106 5.06 -16.06 10.89
C GLY A 106 4.46 -17.15 11.75
#